data_AF-A0A3P6SEQ0-F1
#
_entry.id   AF-A0A3P6SEQ0-F1
#
_cell.length_a   1.000
_cell.length_b   1.000
_cell.length_c   1.000
_cell.angle_alpha   90.00
_cell.angle_beta   90.00
_cell.angle_gamma   90.00
#
_symmetry.space_group_name_H-M   'P 1'
#
loop_
_entity.id
_entity.type
_entity.pdbx_description
1 polymer ?
#
loop_
_entity_poly.entity_id
_entity_poly.type
_entity_poly.pdbx_seq_one_letter_code
_entity_poly.pdbx_strand_id
1 'polypeptide(L)'
;MNVDPARLACWSLVVSGEALHIAGLLADPSSVDAAATAMCALQTQRFFSMLDLAKLEEPEKAEAKSALLDWLSVDDPSGSQEFLRDILQSRTSFAHQLSKAHDAATSTLVQWGRSRQAAHIGYKMAQWLRRTGKEEAAVPLELRFISSLLESGMKSQAVVDVMKRVVPHLKDDIDFERMLSFRLFMAVHESDEMERKKIAEDLIKQISRRKLGEKIR
;
A
#
# COMPACT_ATOMS: atom_id res chain seq x y z
N MET A 1 -16.50 20.00 -17.47
CA MET A 1 -16.68 18.58 -17.82
C MET A 1 -16.24 17.75 -16.63
N ASN A 2 -17.15 17.02 -15.98
CA ASN A 2 -16.77 16.07 -14.94
C ASN A 2 -16.30 14.79 -15.64
N VAL A 3 -14.99 14.56 -15.68
CA VAL A 3 -14.42 13.31 -16.20
C VAL A 3 -14.64 12.23 -15.13
N ASP A 4 -15.18 11.09 -15.54
CA ASP A 4 -15.37 9.94 -14.67
C ASP A 4 -14.03 9.52 -14.02
N PRO A 5 -13.98 9.28 -12.70
CA PRO A 5 -12.73 8.93 -12.00
C PRO A 5 -12.00 7.71 -12.58
N ALA A 6 -12.73 6.70 -13.07
CA ALA A 6 -12.11 5.51 -13.64
C ALA A 6 -11.49 5.81 -15.01
N ARG A 7 -12.17 6.61 -15.84
CA ARG A 7 -11.58 7.12 -17.09
C ARG A 7 -10.32 7.95 -16.81
N LEU A 8 -10.34 8.80 -15.79
CA LEU A 8 -9.16 9.58 -15.40
C LEU A 8 -8.00 8.68 -14.93
N ALA A 9 -8.29 7.59 -14.22
CA ALA A 9 -7.29 6.61 -13.83
C ALA A 9 -6.69 5.88 -15.06
N CYS A 10 -7.51 5.47 -16.04
CA CYS A 10 -7.03 4.92 -17.31
C CYS A 10 -6.10 5.90 -18.04
N TRP A 11 -6.51 7.17 -18.19
CA TRP A 11 -5.66 8.20 -18.79
C TRP A 11 -4.35 8.40 -18.02
N SER A 12 -4.42 8.43 -16.70
CA SER A 12 -3.23 8.57 -15.85
C SER A 12 -2.25 7.41 -16.04
N LEU A 13 -2.73 6.18 -16.22
CA LEU A 13 -1.89 5.02 -16.52
C LEU A 13 -1.17 5.14 -17.86
N VAL A 14 -1.90 5.54 -18.92
CA VAL A 14 -1.31 5.73 -20.25
C VAL A 14 -0.27 6.84 -20.23
N VAL A 15 -0.65 8.02 -19.74
CA VAL A 15 0.25 9.19 -19.71
C VAL A 15 1.49 8.93 -18.84
N SER A 16 1.31 8.32 -17.66
CA SER A 16 2.46 7.99 -16.81
C SER A 16 3.35 6.89 -17.42
N GLY A 17 2.77 5.92 -18.14
CA GLY A 17 3.51 4.90 -18.87
C GLY A 17 4.40 5.50 -19.96
N GLU A 18 3.83 6.35 -20.81
CA GLU A 18 4.56 7.04 -21.88
C GLU A 18 5.63 7.97 -21.32
N ALA A 19 5.32 8.75 -20.28
CA ALA A 19 6.30 9.63 -19.65
C ALA A 19 7.48 8.86 -19.05
N LEU A 20 7.22 7.71 -18.40
CA LEU A 20 8.26 6.83 -17.88
C LEU A 20 9.09 6.19 -19.00
N HIS A 21 8.46 5.82 -20.11
CA HIS A 21 9.15 5.29 -21.29
C HIS A 21 10.11 6.33 -21.86
N ILE A 22 9.63 7.56 -22.11
CA ILE A 22 10.45 8.67 -22.58
C ILE A 22 11.58 8.97 -21.59
N ALA A 23 11.29 9.04 -20.28
CA ALA A 23 12.31 9.29 -19.28
C ALA A 23 13.39 8.20 -19.25
N GLY A 24 13.03 6.93 -19.49
CA GLY A 24 13.98 5.83 -19.63
C GLY A 24 14.90 5.95 -20.85
N LEU A 25 14.44 6.60 -21.93
CA LEU A 25 15.24 6.87 -23.14
C LEU A 25 16.20 8.05 -22.97
N LEU A 26 15.96 8.93 -22.00
CA LEU A 26 16.69 10.19 -21.81
C LEU A 26 17.83 10.11 -20.75
N ALA A 27 18.24 8.92 -20.31
CA ALA A 27 19.22 8.61 -19.24
C ALA A 27 20.24 9.72 -18.89
N ASP A 28 20.55 10.08 -17.64
CA ASP A 28 20.43 9.43 -16.33
C ASP A 28 19.75 10.43 -15.34
N PRO A 29 18.51 10.15 -14.87
CA PRO A 29 17.78 11.08 -13.99
C PRO A 29 18.46 11.26 -12.63
N SER A 30 19.48 10.47 -12.28
CA SER A 30 20.29 10.66 -11.08
C SER A 30 21.10 11.96 -11.09
N SER A 31 21.32 12.55 -12.27
CA SER A 31 22.08 13.81 -12.43
C SER A 31 21.25 15.07 -12.16
N VAL A 32 19.92 14.96 -11.99
CA VAL A 32 19.01 16.10 -11.82
C VAL A 32 17.91 15.77 -10.80
N ASP A 33 17.93 16.41 -9.63
CA ASP A 33 16.94 16.23 -8.56
C ASP A 33 15.48 16.41 -9.01
N ALA A 34 15.25 17.30 -9.99
CA ALA A 34 13.93 17.50 -10.59
C ALA A 34 13.45 16.26 -11.36
N ALA A 35 14.35 15.56 -12.05
CA ALA A 35 14.02 14.33 -12.78
C ALA A 35 13.71 13.18 -11.81
N ALA A 36 14.52 13.00 -10.76
CA ALA A 36 14.23 12.03 -9.69
C ALA A 36 12.87 12.29 -9.02
N THR A 37 12.53 13.57 -8.78
CA THR A 37 11.23 13.96 -8.23
C THR A 37 10.08 13.64 -9.19
N ALA A 38 10.23 13.94 -10.48
CA ALA A 38 9.24 13.65 -11.49
C ALA A 38 9.00 12.13 -11.62
N MET A 39 10.07 11.34 -11.65
CA MET A 39 9.99 9.88 -11.72
C MET A 39 9.31 9.27 -10.49
N CYS A 40 9.62 9.76 -9.28
CA CYS A 40 8.88 9.40 -8.07
C CYS A 40 7.37 9.66 -8.23
N ALA A 41 7.02 10.84 -8.74
CA ALA A 41 5.63 11.25 -8.90
C ALA A 41 4.90 10.39 -9.94
N LEU A 42 5.53 10.11 -11.09
CA LEU A 42 4.97 9.27 -12.15
C LEU A 42 4.70 7.84 -11.65
N GLN A 43 5.67 7.21 -10.98
CA GLN A 43 5.48 5.86 -10.46
C GLN A 43 4.41 5.82 -9.35
N THR A 44 4.39 6.83 -8.48
CA THR A 44 3.36 6.96 -7.44
C THR A 44 1.97 7.11 -8.06
N GLN A 45 1.83 7.98 -9.06
CA GLN A 45 0.56 8.20 -9.76
C GLN A 45 0.09 6.94 -10.48
N ARG A 46 1.01 6.21 -11.13
CA ARG A 46 0.70 4.94 -11.78
C ARG A 46 0.14 3.91 -10.80
N PHE A 47 0.78 3.76 -9.64
CA PHE A 47 0.31 2.87 -8.58
C PHE A 47 -1.08 3.26 -8.06
N PHE A 48 -1.31 4.55 -7.75
CA PHE A 48 -2.62 5.00 -7.27
C PHE A 48 -3.72 4.89 -8.33
N SER A 49 -3.39 5.11 -9.60
CA SER A 49 -4.34 4.93 -10.70
C SER A 49 -4.76 3.45 -10.82
N MET A 50 -3.82 2.51 -10.66
CA MET A 50 -4.18 1.09 -10.54
C MET A 50 -5.09 0.84 -9.33
N LEU A 51 -4.77 1.38 -8.16
CA LEU A 51 -5.62 1.21 -6.97
C LEU A 51 -7.03 1.81 -7.13
N ASP A 52 -7.17 2.92 -7.86
CA ASP A 52 -8.48 3.49 -8.16
C ASP A 52 -9.30 2.59 -9.07
N LEU A 53 -8.67 1.97 -10.09
CA LEU A 53 -9.32 0.96 -10.92
C LEU A 53 -9.67 -0.31 -10.14
N ALA A 54 -8.92 -0.65 -9.09
CA ALA A 54 -9.21 -1.83 -8.27
C ALA A 54 -10.58 -1.76 -7.59
N LYS A 55 -11.09 -0.56 -7.33
CA LYS A 55 -12.44 -0.34 -6.78
C LYS A 55 -13.55 -0.83 -7.73
N LEU A 56 -13.27 -0.96 -9.02
CA LEU A 56 -14.21 -1.51 -9.99
C LEU A 56 -14.41 -3.03 -9.87
N GLU A 57 -13.61 -3.72 -9.05
CA GLU A 57 -13.84 -5.13 -8.72
C GLU A 57 -14.99 -5.31 -7.72
N GLU A 58 -15.43 -4.24 -7.06
CA GLU A 58 -16.57 -4.25 -6.13
C GLU A 58 -17.88 -4.49 -6.89
N PRO A 59 -18.78 -5.39 -6.42
CA PRO A 59 -20.02 -5.71 -7.12
C PRO A 59 -20.90 -4.49 -7.45
N GLU A 60 -20.90 -3.51 -6.56
CA GLU A 60 -21.63 -2.23 -6.69
C GLU A 60 -21.13 -1.37 -7.86
N LYS A 61 -19.96 -1.67 -8.42
CA LYS A 61 -19.33 -0.93 -9.52
C LYS A 61 -19.41 -1.67 -10.86
N ALA A 62 -20.20 -2.74 -10.96
CA ALA A 62 -20.32 -3.54 -12.17
C ALA A 62 -20.76 -2.72 -13.40
N GLU A 63 -21.75 -1.84 -13.25
CA GLU A 63 -22.22 -0.96 -14.34
C GLU A 63 -21.14 0.03 -14.78
N ALA A 64 -20.44 0.65 -13.81
CA ALA A 64 -19.34 1.57 -14.09
C ALA A 64 -18.18 0.86 -14.83
N LYS A 65 -17.88 -0.39 -14.43
CA LYS A 65 -16.90 -1.24 -15.12
C LYS A 65 -17.33 -1.56 -16.55
N SER A 66 -18.59 -1.92 -16.77
CA SER A 66 -19.13 -2.18 -18.12
C SER A 66 -19.02 -0.94 -19.02
N ALA A 67 -19.48 0.22 -18.52
CA ALA A 67 -19.42 1.47 -19.27
C ALA A 67 -17.98 1.91 -19.60
N LEU A 68 -17.01 1.56 -18.75
CA LEU A 68 -15.59 1.79 -19.01
C LEU A 68 -15.05 0.85 -20.10
N LEU A 69 -15.41 -0.43 -20.07
CA LEU A 69 -15.01 -1.40 -21.08
C LEU A 69 -15.59 -1.06 -22.46
N ASP A 70 -16.84 -0.57 -22.51
CA ASP A 70 -17.45 -0.08 -23.74
C ASP A 70 -16.69 1.14 -24.29
N TRP A 71 -16.30 2.06 -23.41
CA TRP A 71 -15.48 3.22 -23.79
C TRP A 71 -14.10 2.83 -24.33
N LEU A 72 -13.48 1.77 -23.77
CA LEU A 72 -12.20 1.21 -24.23
C LEU A 72 -12.32 0.31 -25.47
N SER A 73 -13.53 0.11 -26.01
CA SER A 73 -13.74 -0.74 -27.19
C SER A 73 -13.61 0.03 -28.51
N VAL A 74 -13.33 1.33 -28.45
CA VAL A 74 -13.07 2.15 -29.63
C VAL A 74 -11.67 1.81 -30.17
N ASP A 75 -11.55 1.55 -31.48
CA ASP A 75 -10.25 1.19 -32.06
C ASP A 75 -9.17 2.24 -31.76
N ASP A 76 -8.04 1.78 -31.24
CA ASP A 76 -6.87 2.59 -30.93
C ASP A 76 -5.60 1.92 -31.47
N PRO A 77 -4.86 2.59 -32.38
CA PRO A 77 -3.62 2.07 -32.94
C PRO A 77 -2.47 1.98 -31.91
N SER A 78 -2.59 2.59 -30.73
CA SER A 78 -1.52 2.59 -29.72
C SER A 78 -1.40 1.28 -28.92
N GLY A 79 -2.42 0.41 -28.94
CA GLY A 79 -2.49 -0.81 -28.12
C GLY A 79 -2.74 -0.57 -26.62
N SER A 80 -2.75 0.69 -26.17
CA SER A 80 -3.01 1.07 -24.77
C SER A 80 -4.40 0.64 -24.30
N GLN A 81 -5.40 0.76 -25.17
CA GLN A 81 -6.77 0.34 -24.85
C GLN A 81 -6.89 -1.18 -24.71
N GLU A 82 -6.20 -1.96 -25.55
CA GLU A 82 -6.19 -3.42 -25.44
C GLU A 82 -5.59 -3.88 -24.11
N PHE A 83 -4.47 -3.28 -23.72
CA PHE A 83 -3.87 -3.51 -22.40
C PHE A 83 -4.84 -3.17 -21.26
N LEU A 84 -5.50 -2.01 -21.31
CA LEU A 84 -6.45 -1.59 -20.28
C LEU A 84 -7.67 -2.52 -20.20
N ARG A 85 -8.17 -3.01 -21.34
CA ARG A 85 -9.26 -4.00 -21.35
C ARG A 85 -8.82 -5.33 -20.72
N ASP A 86 -7.64 -5.84 -21.09
CA ASP A 86 -7.13 -7.11 -20.55
C ASP A 86 -7.05 -7.07 -19.02
N ILE A 87 -6.45 -6.02 -18.46
CA ILE A 87 -6.32 -5.89 -17.00
C ILE A 87 -7.69 -5.72 -16.33
N LEU A 88 -8.65 -5.05 -16.96
CA LEU A 88 -9.97 -4.86 -16.35
C LEU A 88 -10.84 -6.11 -16.45
N GLN A 89 -10.66 -6.94 -17.48
CA GLN A 89 -11.42 -8.18 -17.67
C GLN A 89 -10.88 -9.32 -16.80
N SER A 90 -9.56 -9.38 -16.56
CA SER A 90 -8.91 -10.45 -15.81
C SER A 90 -8.41 -10.00 -14.45
N ARG A 91 -9.00 -10.53 -13.37
CA ARG A 91 -8.54 -10.29 -11.99
C ARG A 91 -7.07 -10.70 -11.79
N THR A 92 -6.63 -11.77 -12.45
CA THR A 92 -5.24 -12.24 -12.36
C THR A 92 -4.29 -11.28 -13.07
N SER A 93 -4.65 -10.81 -14.28
CA SER A 93 -3.86 -9.80 -15.01
C SER A 93 -3.80 -8.50 -14.20
N PHE A 94 -4.93 -8.07 -13.64
CA PHE A 94 -5.02 -6.90 -12.77
C PHE A 94 -4.07 -6.99 -11.57
N ALA A 95 -4.17 -8.08 -10.80
CA ALA A 95 -3.34 -8.32 -9.61
C ALA A 95 -1.84 -8.30 -9.95
N HIS A 96 -1.46 -8.91 -11.07
CA HIS A 96 -0.08 -8.92 -11.55
C HIS A 96 0.41 -7.52 -11.89
N GLN A 97 -0.37 -6.73 -12.63
CA GLN A 97 0.01 -5.38 -13.01
C GLN A 97 0.04 -4.41 -11.82
N LEU A 98 -0.88 -4.58 -10.86
CA LEU A 98 -0.87 -3.81 -9.62
C LEU A 98 0.39 -4.13 -8.79
N SER A 99 0.78 -5.40 -8.68
CA SER A 99 2.04 -5.80 -8.03
C SER A 99 3.26 -5.16 -8.71
N LYS A 100 3.32 -5.22 -10.05
CA LYS A 100 4.40 -4.56 -10.81
C LYS A 100 4.46 -3.06 -10.56
N ALA A 101 3.31 -2.38 -10.56
CA ALA A 101 3.24 -0.95 -10.28
C ALA A 101 3.70 -0.63 -8.84
N HIS A 102 3.31 -1.45 -7.86
CA HIS A 102 3.78 -1.35 -6.49
C HIS A 102 5.30 -1.50 -6.39
N ASP A 103 5.87 -2.52 -7.02
CA ASP A 103 7.30 -2.82 -6.93
C ASP A 103 8.14 -1.74 -7.62
N ALA A 104 7.69 -1.26 -8.79
CA ALA A 104 8.30 -0.16 -9.50
C ALA A 104 8.27 1.14 -8.67
N ALA A 105 7.12 1.49 -8.09
CA ALA A 105 7.01 2.69 -7.25
C ALA A 105 7.84 2.58 -5.97
N THR A 106 7.80 1.44 -5.30
CA THR A 106 8.56 1.21 -4.05
C THR A 106 10.06 1.28 -4.29
N SER A 107 10.56 0.57 -5.31
CA SER A 107 12.00 0.59 -5.65
C SER A 107 12.48 2.00 -6.01
N THR A 108 11.74 2.69 -6.86
CA THR A 108 12.03 4.06 -7.29
C THR A 108 12.07 5.04 -6.11
N LEU A 109 11.08 4.98 -5.22
CA LEU A 109 11.03 5.85 -4.04
C LEU A 109 12.18 5.57 -3.07
N VAL A 110 12.50 4.29 -2.83
CA VAL A 110 13.62 3.90 -1.96
C VAL A 110 14.96 4.34 -2.54
N GLN A 111 15.17 4.15 -3.85
CA GLN A 111 16.39 4.56 -4.54
C GLN A 111 16.71 6.04 -4.34
N TRP A 112 15.69 6.90 -4.26
CA TRP A 112 15.84 8.33 -4.04
C TRP A 112 15.50 8.79 -2.61
N GLY A 113 15.67 7.90 -1.62
CA GLY A 113 15.61 8.26 -0.20
C GLY A 113 14.20 8.57 0.33
N ARG A 114 13.14 8.27 -0.42
CA ARG A 114 11.74 8.52 -0.04
C ARG A 114 11.10 7.32 0.65
N SER A 115 11.81 6.73 1.61
CA SER A 115 11.42 5.50 2.31
C SER A 115 10.04 5.58 2.97
N ARG A 116 9.65 6.75 3.49
CA ARG A 116 8.32 6.98 4.07
C ARG A 116 7.19 6.91 3.04
N GLN A 117 7.40 7.49 1.86
CA GLN A 117 6.42 7.42 0.77
C GLN A 117 6.31 5.98 0.25
N ALA A 118 7.44 5.27 0.14
CA ALA A 118 7.46 3.85 -0.21
C ALA A 118 6.68 3.00 0.80
N ALA A 119 6.88 3.24 2.09
CA ALA A 119 6.14 2.54 3.14
C ALA A 119 4.63 2.84 3.11
N HIS A 120 4.22 4.07 2.76
CA HIS A 120 2.82 4.41 2.57
C HIS A 120 2.20 3.71 1.35
N ILE A 121 2.91 3.61 0.23
CA ILE A 121 2.49 2.81 -0.93
C ILE A 121 2.31 1.34 -0.54
N GLY A 122 3.26 0.78 0.21
CA GLY A 122 3.15 -0.56 0.77
C GLY A 122 1.90 -0.74 1.64
N TYR A 123 1.59 0.21 2.51
CA TYR A 123 0.36 0.18 3.30
C TYR A 123 -0.90 0.17 2.42
N LYS A 124 -0.94 0.98 1.35
CA LYS A 124 -2.07 0.98 0.42
C LYS A 124 -2.22 -0.34 -0.34
N MET A 125 -1.11 -0.96 -0.71
CA MET A 125 -1.10 -2.31 -1.29
C MET A 125 -1.61 -3.35 -0.28
N ALA A 126 -1.19 -3.27 0.98
CA ALA A 126 -1.66 -4.14 2.04
C ALA A 126 -3.18 -4.06 2.24
N GLN A 127 -3.75 -2.84 2.20
CA GLN A 127 -5.20 -2.64 2.28
C GLN A 127 -5.94 -3.37 1.16
N TRP A 128 -5.40 -3.35 -0.07
CA TRP A 128 -5.97 -4.09 -1.20
C TRP A 128 -5.79 -5.62 -1.06
N LEU A 129 -4.63 -6.07 -0.59
CA LEU A 129 -4.35 -7.49 -0.34
C LEU A 129 -5.34 -8.09 0.68
N ARG A 130 -5.63 -7.40 1.78
CA ARG A 130 -6.63 -7.86 2.76
C ARG A 130 -8.04 -7.96 2.14
N ARG A 131 -8.45 -6.97 1.36
CA ARG A 131 -9.75 -7.00 0.65
C ARG A 131 -9.88 -8.17 -0.31
N THR A 132 -8.76 -8.66 -0.84
CA THR A 132 -8.70 -9.82 -1.74
C THR A 132 -8.38 -11.14 -1.03
N GLY A 133 -8.40 -11.15 0.31
CA GLY A 133 -8.21 -12.34 1.14
C GLY A 133 -6.75 -12.78 1.32
N LYS A 134 -5.77 -11.93 0.96
CA LYS A 134 -4.33 -12.22 1.07
C LYS A 134 -3.72 -11.62 2.33
N GLU A 135 -4.20 -12.07 3.48
CA GLU A 135 -3.86 -11.52 4.80
C GLU A 135 -2.35 -11.63 5.11
N GLU A 136 -1.75 -12.80 4.87
CA GLU A 136 -0.33 -13.06 5.16
C GLU A 136 0.60 -12.14 4.36
N ALA A 137 0.26 -11.84 3.10
CA ALA A 137 1.02 -10.95 2.25
C ALA A 137 0.89 -9.46 2.66
N ALA A 138 -0.19 -9.09 3.34
CA ALA A 138 -0.43 -7.72 3.79
C ALA A 138 0.39 -7.35 5.03
N VAL A 139 0.57 -8.30 5.96
CA VAL A 139 1.21 -8.08 7.27
C VAL A 139 2.62 -7.45 7.17
N PRO A 140 3.56 -7.95 6.33
CA PRO A 140 4.89 -7.36 6.22
C PRO A 140 4.89 -5.90 5.75
N LEU A 141 3.96 -5.55 4.84
CA LEU A 141 3.84 -4.19 4.32
C LEU A 141 3.31 -3.22 5.37
N GLU A 142 2.34 -3.63 6.18
CA GLU A 142 1.82 -2.82 7.27
C GLU A 142 2.84 -2.65 8.41
N LEU A 143 3.62 -3.70 8.71
CA LEU A 143 4.74 -3.61 9.64
C LEU A 143 5.81 -2.60 9.20
N ARG A 144 6.15 -2.60 7.91
CA ARG A 144 7.08 -1.62 7.34
C ARG A 144 6.53 -0.20 7.46
N PHE A 145 5.22 -0.02 7.24
CA PHE A 145 4.56 1.26 7.43
C PHE A 145 4.58 1.72 8.88
N ILE A 146 4.20 0.87 9.84
CA ILE A 146 4.28 1.17 11.27
C ILE A 146 5.70 1.56 11.65
N SER A 147 6.70 0.78 11.25
CA SER A 147 8.11 1.07 11.55
C SER A 147 8.53 2.44 11.05
N SER A 148 8.16 2.80 9.80
CA SER A 148 8.45 4.11 9.23
C SER A 148 7.79 5.28 9.97
N LEU A 149 6.59 5.06 10.55
CA LEU A 149 5.90 6.07 11.34
C LEU A 149 6.56 6.25 12.70
N LEU A 150 6.95 5.16 13.35
CA LEU A 150 7.63 5.16 14.64
C LEU A 150 9.01 5.83 14.55
N GLU A 151 9.79 5.53 13.50
CA GLU A 151 11.08 6.19 13.21
C GLU A 151 10.94 7.70 13.04
N SER A 152 9.82 8.15 12.47
CA SER A 152 9.52 9.59 12.32
C SER A 152 9.00 10.26 13.59
N GLY A 153 8.88 9.51 14.70
CA GLY A 153 8.37 10.02 15.98
C GLY A 153 6.86 10.31 15.98
N MET A 154 6.11 9.81 14.98
CA MET A 154 4.67 10.04 14.90
C MET A 154 3.92 9.31 16.01
N LYS A 155 3.20 10.09 16.82
CA LYS A 155 2.37 9.62 17.94
C LYS A 155 0.91 10.00 17.70
N SER A 156 0.29 9.41 16.69
CA SER A 156 -1.10 9.68 16.32
C SER A 156 -1.97 8.44 16.45
N GLN A 157 -3.27 8.64 16.75
CA GLN A 157 -4.27 7.57 16.80
C GLN A 157 -4.27 6.71 15.53
N ALA A 158 -4.07 7.29 14.35
CA ALA A 158 -3.97 6.54 13.09
C ALA A 158 -2.86 5.45 13.09
N VAL A 159 -1.75 5.68 13.81
CA VAL A 159 -0.69 4.66 13.96
C VAL A 159 -1.19 3.53 14.86
N VAL A 160 -1.85 3.88 15.97
CA VAL A 160 -2.45 2.93 16.91
C VAL A 160 -3.51 2.07 16.21
N ASP A 161 -4.37 2.66 15.38
CA ASP A 161 -5.40 1.95 14.62
C ASP A 161 -4.82 0.96 13.60
N VAL A 162 -3.68 1.29 12.99
CA VAL A 162 -2.95 0.34 12.13
C VAL A 162 -2.34 -0.76 13.01
N MET A 163 -1.67 -0.43 14.12
CA MET A 163 -1.05 -1.41 15.00
C MET A 163 -2.06 -2.39 15.60
N LYS A 164 -3.24 -1.93 16.02
CA LYS A 164 -4.33 -2.78 16.51
C LYS A 164 -4.76 -3.84 15.50
N ARG A 165 -4.69 -3.52 14.21
CA ARG A 165 -5.04 -4.44 13.12
C ARG A 165 -3.91 -5.43 12.84
N VAL A 166 -2.65 -4.99 12.90
CA VAL A 166 -1.50 -5.82 12.54
C VAL A 166 -1.07 -6.74 13.68
N VAL A 167 -0.91 -6.20 14.89
CA VAL A 167 -0.34 -6.88 16.06
C VAL A 167 -1.01 -8.23 16.40
N PRO A 168 -2.34 -8.41 16.28
CA PRO A 168 -2.98 -9.72 16.50
C PRO A 168 -2.49 -10.84 15.58
N HIS A 169 -2.01 -10.51 14.38
CA HIS A 169 -1.54 -11.45 13.37
C HIS A 169 -0.06 -11.84 13.56
N LEU A 170 0.67 -11.19 14.47
CA LEU A 170 2.12 -11.35 14.64
C LEU A 170 2.52 -12.37 15.74
N LYS A 171 1.57 -13.14 16.29
CA LYS A 171 1.77 -13.84 17.59
C LYS A 171 3.02 -14.71 17.66
N ASP A 172 3.34 -15.44 16.59
CA ASP A 172 4.48 -16.37 16.55
C ASP A 172 5.61 -15.89 15.60
N ASP A 173 5.38 -14.80 14.87
CA ASP A 173 6.26 -14.33 13.79
C ASP A 173 7.19 -13.16 14.19
N ILE A 174 7.14 -12.73 15.45
CA ILE A 174 7.97 -11.62 15.95
C ILE A 174 8.51 -11.92 17.34
N ASP A 175 9.69 -11.39 17.62
CA ASP A 175 10.29 -11.52 18.94
C ASP A 175 9.40 -10.88 20.03
N PHE A 176 9.43 -11.48 21.21
CA PHE A 176 8.58 -11.10 22.33
C PHE A 176 8.78 -9.64 22.76
N GLU A 177 10.00 -9.12 22.68
CA GLU A 177 10.33 -7.75 23.11
C GLU A 177 9.72 -6.70 22.17
N ARG A 178 9.75 -6.97 20.87
CA ARG A 178 9.14 -6.12 19.85
C ARG A 178 7.62 -6.19 19.88
N MET A 179 7.05 -7.37 20.13
CA MET A 179 5.61 -7.54 20.41
C MET A 179 5.19 -6.71 21.63
N LEU A 180 5.97 -6.77 22.72
CA LEU A 180 5.72 -6.00 23.93
C LEU A 180 5.79 -4.49 23.66
N SER A 181 6.81 -4.05 22.91
CA SER A 181 7.01 -2.65 22.55
C SER A 181 5.83 -2.10 21.75
N PHE A 182 5.29 -2.87 20.81
CA PHE A 182 4.11 -2.47 20.05
C PHE A 182 2.86 -2.35 20.91
N ARG A 183 2.62 -3.30 21.82
CA ARG A 183 1.49 -3.25 22.74
C ARG A 183 1.60 -2.11 23.76
N LEU A 184 2.80 -1.86 24.26
CA LEU A 184 3.08 -0.72 25.13
C LEU A 184 2.80 0.60 24.40
N PHE A 185 3.27 0.74 23.16
CA PHE A 185 3.00 1.93 22.35
C PHE A 185 1.50 2.17 22.18
N MET A 186 0.73 1.12 21.83
CA MET A 186 -0.73 1.22 21.72
C MET A 186 -1.38 1.61 23.06
N ALA A 187 -0.95 1.02 24.19
CA ALA A 187 -1.49 1.33 25.50
C ALA A 187 -1.22 2.79 25.95
N VAL A 188 -0.11 3.39 25.50
CA VAL A 188 0.24 4.77 25.85
C VAL A 188 -0.48 5.79 24.96
N HIS A 189 -0.66 5.46 23.68
CA HIS A 189 -1.14 6.43 22.67
C HIS A 189 -2.60 6.25 22.25
N GLU A 190 -3.29 5.22 22.74
CA GLU A 190 -4.72 5.05 22.51
C GLU A 190 -5.53 6.17 23.18
N SER A 191 -6.36 6.81 22.37
CA SER A 191 -7.24 7.91 22.78
C SER A 191 -8.51 7.42 23.49
N ASP A 192 -9.03 6.25 23.11
CA ASP A 192 -10.22 5.67 23.76
C ASP A 192 -9.84 4.95 25.06
N GLU A 193 -10.43 5.40 26.18
CA GLU A 193 -10.06 4.90 27.51
C GLU A 193 -10.40 3.42 27.72
N MET A 194 -11.52 2.95 27.15
CA MET A 194 -11.98 1.57 27.29
C MET A 194 -11.08 0.61 26.51
N GLU A 195 -10.77 0.97 25.27
CA GLU A 195 -9.82 0.24 24.42
C GLU A 195 -8.41 0.29 25.00
N ARG A 196 -7.97 1.43 25.52
CA ARG A 196 -6.68 1.57 26.20
C ARG A 196 -6.57 0.62 27.39
N LYS A 197 -7.62 0.54 28.22
CA LYS A 197 -7.68 -0.38 29.35
C LYS A 197 -7.59 -1.83 28.90
N LYS A 198 -8.32 -2.21 27.86
CA LYS A 198 -8.28 -3.56 27.28
C LYS A 198 -6.88 -3.93 26.76
N ILE A 199 -6.24 -3.03 26.02
CA ILE A 199 -4.86 -3.22 25.54
C ILE A 199 -3.88 -3.38 26.70
N ALA A 200 -4.02 -2.56 27.76
CA ALA A 200 -3.18 -2.64 28.96
C ALA A 200 -3.39 -3.96 29.72
N GLU A 201 -4.64 -4.42 29.87
CA GLU A 201 -4.95 -5.73 30.47
C GLU A 201 -4.33 -6.89 29.68
N ASP A 202 -4.42 -6.84 28.35
CA ASP A 202 -3.83 -7.85 27.47
C ASP A 202 -2.29 -7.83 27.50
N LEU A 203 -1.68 -6.65 27.65
CA LEU A 203 -0.25 -6.49 27.87
C LEU A 203 0.17 -7.14 29.20
N ILE A 204 -0.54 -6.83 30.29
CA ILE A 204 -0.26 -7.42 31.62
C ILE A 204 -0.41 -8.94 31.57
N LYS A 205 -1.49 -9.47 30.97
CA LYS A 205 -1.67 -10.91 30.80
C LYS A 205 -0.52 -11.55 30.03
N GLN A 206 0.00 -10.89 29.00
CA GLN A 206 1.10 -11.42 28.21
C GLN A 206 2.44 -11.41 28.98
N ILE A 207 2.71 -10.36 29.76
CA ILE A 207 3.87 -10.32 30.67
C ILE A 207 3.77 -11.44 31.71
N SER A 208 2.60 -11.60 32.35
CA SER A 208 2.36 -12.60 33.39
C SER A 208 2.40 -14.05 32.89
N ARG A 209 2.17 -14.28 31.59
CA ARG A 209 2.31 -15.61 30.96
C ARG A 209 3.77 -16.02 30.75
N ARG A 210 4.71 -15.08 30.78
CA ARG A 210 6.13 -15.39 30.79
C ARG A 210 6.45 -15.98 32.17
N LYS A 211 6.80 -17.27 32.24
CA LYS A 211 7.32 -17.85 33.48
C LYS A 211 8.52 -17.03 33.92
N LEU A 212 8.47 -16.51 35.15
CA LEU A 212 9.63 -15.98 35.87
C LEU A 212 10.71 -17.08 35.92
N GLY A 213 11.63 -17.12 34.95
CA GLY A 213 12.74 -18.11 34.97
C GLY A 213 13.41 -18.48 33.65
N GLU A 214 12.83 -18.20 32.48
CA GLU A 214 13.50 -18.53 31.21
C GLU A 214 14.51 -17.43 30.82
N LYS A 215 15.79 -17.72 31.04
CA LYS A 215 16.93 -16.89 30.64
C LYS A 215 16.95 -16.68 29.13
N ILE A 216 17.24 -15.44 28.75
CA ILE A 216 17.66 -15.04 27.41
C ILE A 216 18.90 -15.87 27.06
N ARG A 217 18.84 -16.64 25.96
CA ARG A 217 20.00 -17.24 25.30
C ARG A 217 20.24 -16.51 24.00
#